data_AF-A0A7C5AN05-F1
#
_entry.id   AF-A0A7C5AN05-F1
#
_cell.length_a   1.000
_cell.length_b   1.000
_cell.length_c   1.000
_cell.angle_alpha   90.00
_cell.angle_beta   90.00
_cell.angle_gamma   90.00
#
_symmetry.space_group_name_H-M   'P 1'
#
loop_
_entity.id
_entity.type
_entity.pdbx_description
1 polymer ?
#
loop_
_entity_poly.entity_id
_entity_poly.type
_entity_poly.pdbx_seq_one_letter_code
_entity_poly.pdbx_strand_id
1 'polypeptide(L)'
;MKDRKKKTRREAEGLKTLSPEDQALLKEQLSRLKAALATEGDPEALKALVTTRPGDLPWDLHLMEELARIPHAAMPALISALFTASPDKPRRKAMKRALHTLRTRGVPVPPDLIPREEPGLLAPAPTPAFVAHLSPVFTEGERYIILESSREVLKGNFLLVRLNDRTGLRECHLLILSRKQRQEVWEEFRKDGLGDWVQCPPAYALRLLEEALALTPPGEPAREEFLPLREILWRHLGRPDEAPTLESLLPLSPFKESPPSPEEVRRVAASQPLLALLPRLADLDPWLDKLEEIQRSPLILTEHQQQQRQTGVFIAAAQAFYPPETRSLWARRFLEMAYFFHLMGKSEESRVLRRAAQDLRSGDTTSLTGENWFLLELTRRALSLAWELRKGRELEAPSSLLLAPPSTPLIIGR
;
A
#
# COMPACT_ATOMS: atom_id res chain seq x y z
N MET A 1 31.13 8.57 -40.80
CA MET A 1 31.68 8.55 -39.41
C MET A 1 30.65 8.17 -38.32
N LYS A 2 29.62 7.37 -38.60
CA LYS A 2 28.60 6.97 -37.59
C LYS A 2 28.58 5.47 -37.23
N ASP A 3 29.41 4.64 -37.84
CA ASP A 3 29.38 3.17 -37.60
C ASP A 3 30.45 2.63 -36.64
N ARG A 4 31.38 3.45 -36.15
CA ARG A 4 32.41 2.98 -35.20
C ARG A 4 32.01 3.03 -33.72
N LYS A 5 30.94 3.73 -33.34
CA LYS A 5 30.49 3.86 -31.94
C LYS A 5 29.51 2.79 -31.46
N LYS A 6 28.95 1.97 -32.36
CA LYS A 6 28.01 0.89 -32.00
C LYS A 6 28.72 -0.45 -31.71
N LYS A 7 30.00 -0.57 -32.04
CA LYS A 7 30.78 -1.82 -31.88
C LYS A 7 31.40 -1.98 -30.48
N THR A 8 31.62 -0.90 -29.73
CA THR A 8 32.27 -0.93 -28.40
C THR A 8 31.31 -1.06 -27.21
N ARG A 9 29.99 -1.12 -27.41
CA ARG A 9 29.03 -1.31 -26.30
C ARG A 9 28.51 -2.75 -26.16
N ARG A 10 28.93 -3.66 -27.05
CA ARG A 10 28.55 -5.09 -27.03
C ARG A 10 29.51 -5.99 -26.24
N GLU A 11 30.63 -5.45 -25.75
CA GLU A 11 31.70 -6.22 -25.08
C GLU A 11 31.83 -5.94 -23.56
N ALA A 12 30.85 -5.28 -22.93
CA ALA A 12 30.93 -4.91 -21.51
C ALA A 12 29.69 -5.34 -20.68
N GLU A 13 29.08 -6.48 -20.99
CA GLU A 13 28.32 -7.26 -20.00
C GLU A 13 29.25 -8.37 -19.47
N GLY A 14 30.38 -7.97 -18.88
CA GLY A 14 31.21 -8.90 -18.12
C GLY A 14 30.43 -9.38 -16.91
N LEU A 15 30.34 -10.69 -16.72
CA LEU A 15 29.86 -11.28 -15.49
C LEU A 15 30.54 -10.58 -14.30
N LYS A 16 29.78 -10.21 -13.26
CA LYS A 16 30.36 -9.65 -12.03
C LYS A 16 31.50 -10.54 -11.57
N THR A 17 32.66 -9.96 -11.27
CA THR A 17 33.85 -10.69 -10.83
C THR A 17 33.56 -11.44 -9.53
N LEU A 18 33.80 -12.75 -9.51
CA LEU A 18 33.73 -13.55 -8.28
C LEU A 18 34.84 -13.15 -7.31
N SER A 19 34.61 -13.35 -6.01
CA SER A 19 35.65 -13.19 -4.99
C SER A 19 36.82 -14.17 -5.25
N PRO A 20 38.06 -13.86 -4.81
CA PRO A 20 39.21 -14.75 -5.03
C PRO A 20 39.01 -16.13 -4.37
N GLU A 21 38.29 -16.20 -3.25
CA GLU A 21 37.92 -17.45 -2.58
C GLU A 21 36.93 -18.28 -3.42
N ASP A 22 35.92 -17.62 -3.99
CA ASP A 22 34.94 -18.27 -4.87
C ASP A 22 35.58 -18.74 -6.18
N GLN A 23 36.53 -18.01 -6.73
CA GLN A 23 37.29 -18.45 -7.89
C GLN A 23 38.14 -19.70 -7.61
N ALA A 24 38.74 -19.80 -6.42
CA ALA A 24 39.50 -20.97 -6.00
C ALA A 24 38.59 -22.19 -5.86
N LEU A 25 37.44 -22.03 -5.20
CA LEU A 25 36.44 -23.08 -5.02
C LEU A 25 35.86 -23.57 -6.35
N LEU A 26 35.52 -22.65 -7.27
CA LEU A 26 35.00 -23.00 -8.60
C LEU A 26 36.05 -23.80 -9.40
N LYS A 27 37.33 -23.40 -9.34
CA LYS A 27 38.43 -24.14 -9.99
C LYS A 27 38.61 -25.54 -9.42
N GLU A 28 38.53 -25.69 -8.10
CA GLU A 28 38.63 -26.99 -7.43
C GLU A 28 37.47 -27.93 -7.79
N GLN A 29 36.24 -27.40 -7.87
CA GLN A 29 35.09 -28.20 -8.31
C GLN A 29 35.21 -28.63 -9.77
N LEU A 30 35.64 -27.72 -10.66
CA LEU A 30 35.85 -28.04 -12.07
C LEU A 30 36.98 -29.04 -12.29
N SER A 31 38.03 -29.03 -11.46
CA SER A 31 39.11 -30.02 -11.56
C SER A 31 38.65 -31.41 -11.13
N ARG A 32 37.88 -31.52 -10.04
CA ARG A 32 37.23 -32.77 -9.61
C ARG A 32 36.24 -33.30 -10.64
N LEU A 33 35.43 -32.41 -11.22
CA LEU A 33 34.49 -32.77 -12.28
C LEU A 33 35.22 -33.32 -13.51
N LYS A 34 36.30 -32.66 -13.96
CA LYS A 34 37.11 -33.15 -15.10
C LYS A 34 37.76 -34.51 -14.82
N ALA A 35 38.21 -34.75 -13.60
CA ALA A 35 38.77 -36.03 -13.20
C ALA A 35 37.71 -37.14 -13.22
N ALA A 36 36.51 -36.88 -12.69
CA ALA A 36 35.40 -37.83 -12.68
C ALA A 36 34.86 -38.14 -14.08
N LEU A 37 34.93 -37.18 -15.01
CA LEU A 37 34.54 -37.39 -16.41
C LEU A 37 35.50 -38.29 -17.19
N ALA A 38 36.72 -38.51 -16.70
CA ALA A 38 37.70 -39.38 -17.36
C ALA A 38 37.47 -40.89 -17.11
N THR A 39 36.63 -41.25 -16.13
CA THR A 39 36.43 -42.62 -15.64
C THR A 39 35.03 -43.19 -15.93
N GLU A 40 34.29 -42.59 -16.86
CA GLU A 40 32.83 -42.75 -17.10
C GLU A 40 31.95 -42.12 -15.99
N GLY A 41 31.21 -41.08 -16.37
CA GLY A 41 30.47 -40.22 -15.43
C GLY A 41 28.96 -40.42 -15.50
N ASP A 42 28.41 -41.10 -14.51
CA ASP A 42 26.97 -41.08 -14.19
C ASP A 42 26.54 -39.63 -13.83
N PRO A 43 25.50 -39.06 -14.48
CA PRO A 43 24.98 -37.73 -14.19
C PRO A 43 24.66 -37.46 -12.71
N GLU A 44 24.22 -38.47 -11.94
CA GLU A 44 23.93 -38.28 -10.51
C GLU A 44 25.21 -38.15 -9.67
N ALA A 45 26.24 -38.95 -9.97
CA ALA A 45 27.55 -38.84 -9.34
C ALA A 45 28.22 -37.48 -9.65
N LEU A 46 28.06 -36.99 -10.88
CA LEU A 46 28.57 -35.66 -11.28
C LEU A 46 27.83 -34.51 -10.58
N LYS A 47 26.54 -34.67 -10.31
CA LYS A 47 25.73 -33.69 -9.58
C LYS A 47 26.23 -33.51 -8.13
N ALA A 48 26.63 -34.59 -7.46
CA ALA A 48 27.17 -34.54 -6.10
C ALA A 48 28.51 -33.78 -6.00
N LEU A 49 29.26 -33.68 -7.11
CA LEU A 49 30.54 -32.96 -7.19
C LEU A 49 30.40 -31.45 -7.43
N VAL A 50 29.19 -30.97 -7.74
CA VAL A 50 28.90 -29.56 -8.04
C VAL A 50 28.01 -28.97 -6.96
N THR A 51 28.56 -28.04 -6.18
CA THR A 51 27.76 -27.28 -5.20
C THR A 51 27.14 -26.05 -5.85
N THR A 52 25.82 -26.04 -6.00
CA THR A 52 25.07 -24.82 -6.30
C THR A 52 24.89 -23.98 -5.05
N ARG A 53 24.88 -22.65 -5.17
CA ARG A 53 24.54 -21.73 -4.08
C ARG A 53 23.22 -21.02 -4.41
N PRO A 54 22.06 -21.59 -4.00
CA PRO A 54 20.77 -20.95 -4.25
C PRO A 54 20.75 -19.52 -3.70
N GLY A 55 20.43 -18.54 -4.55
CA GLY A 55 20.43 -17.11 -4.19
C GLY A 55 21.64 -16.31 -4.66
N ASP A 56 22.77 -16.94 -5.00
CA ASP A 56 23.96 -16.26 -5.52
C ASP A 56 23.97 -16.25 -7.06
N LEU A 57 23.39 -15.20 -7.64
CA LEU A 57 23.27 -15.06 -9.09
C LEU A 57 24.64 -15.00 -9.81
N PRO A 58 25.64 -14.22 -9.36
CA PRO A 58 26.99 -14.26 -9.92
C PRO A 58 27.61 -15.66 -9.96
N TRP A 59 27.57 -16.41 -8.85
CA TRP A 59 28.12 -17.77 -8.78
C TRP A 59 27.54 -18.70 -9.85
N ASP A 60 26.21 -18.74 -9.94
CA ASP A 60 25.52 -19.66 -10.86
C ASP A 60 25.77 -19.32 -12.32
N LEU A 61 25.90 -18.03 -12.66
CA LEU A 61 26.21 -17.62 -14.03
C LEU A 61 27.62 -18.04 -14.46
N HIS A 62 28.62 -17.89 -13.57
CA HIS A 62 30.00 -18.34 -13.83
C HIS A 62 30.08 -19.87 -13.91
N LEU A 63 29.39 -20.58 -13.00
CA LEU A 63 29.33 -22.03 -13.03
C LEU A 63 28.73 -22.56 -14.34
N MET A 64 27.61 -21.98 -14.81
CA MET A 64 27.01 -22.34 -16.10
C MET A 64 27.96 -22.09 -17.28
N GLU A 65 28.70 -20.98 -17.27
CA GLU A 65 29.65 -20.66 -18.34
C GLU A 65 30.82 -21.65 -18.38
N GLU A 66 31.40 -21.99 -17.22
CA GLU A 66 32.51 -22.94 -17.16
C GLU A 66 32.08 -24.37 -17.48
N LEU A 67 30.88 -24.81 -17.05
CA LEU A 67 30.33 -26.11 -17.43
C LEU A 67 30.08 -26.19 -18.95
N ALA A 68 29.62 -25.10 -19.57
CA ALA A 68 29.43 -25.02 -21.02
C ALA A 68 30.74 -25.11 -21.82
N ARG A 69 31.89 -24.92 -21.17
CA ARG A 69 33.20 -25.02 -21.82
C ARG A 69 33.72 -26.45 -21.93
N ILE A 70 33.14 -27.41 -21.20
CA ILE A 70 33.55 -28.82 -21.17
C ILE A 70 32.72 -29.61 -22.21
N PRO A 71 33.30 -30.04 -23.34
CA PRO A 71 32.55 -30.75 -24.37
C PRO A 71 32.39 -32.24 -24.00
N HIS A 72 31.40 -32.56 -23.16
CA HIS A 72 31.12 -33.93 -22.73
C HIS A 72 29.61 -34.25 -22.76
N ALA A 73 29.25 -35.48 -23.12
CA ALA A 73 27.86 -35.92 -23.34
C ALA A 73 26.96 -35.81 -22.08
N ALA A 74 27.53 -35.92 -20.89
CA ALA A 74 26.82 -35.77 -19.61
C ALA A 74 26.53 -34.31 -19.20
N MET A 75 27.17 -33.31 -19.82
CA MET A 75 27.04 -31.89 -19.42
C MET A 75 25.63 -31.31 -19.63
N PRO A 76 24.92 -31.60 -20.72
CA PRO A 76 23.55 -31.10 -20.90
C PRO A 76 22.60 -31.56 -19.79
N ALA A 77 22.68 -32.84 -19.40
CA ALA A 77 21.87 -33.40 -18.32
C ALA A 77 22.20 -32.78 -16.96
N LEU A 78 23.50 -32.59 -16.66
CA LEU A 78 23.96 -31.94 -15.44
C LEU A 78 23.49 -30.49 -15.33
N ILE A 79 23.66 -29.69 -16.39
CA ILE A 79 23.23 -28.28 -16.41
C ILE A 79 21.70 -28.19 -16.23
N SER A 80 20.94 -29.06 -16.89
CA SER A 80 19.49 -29.12 -16.70
C SER A 80 19.12 -29.49 -15.26
N ALA A 81 19.73 -30.54 -14.69
CA ALA A 81 19.42 -31.01 -13.34
C ALA A 81 19.72 -29.97 -12.24
N LEU A 82 20.72 -29.11 -12.45
CA LEU A 82 21.11 -28.07 -11.49
C LEU A 82 20.24 -26.81 -11.58
N PHE A 83 19.72 -26.47 -12.77
CA PHE A 83 19.16 -25.13 -13.00
C PHE A 83 17.74 -25.08 -13.60
N THR A 84 17.12 -26.22 -13.92
CA THR A 84 15.74 -26.26 -14.46
C THR A 84 14.72 -25.63 -13.50
N ALA A 85 14.87 -25.80 -12.19
CA ALA A 85 13.95 -25.28 -11.18
C ALA A 85 14.10 -23.78 -10.86
N SER A 86 14.99 -23.05 -11.55
CA SER A 86 15.25 -21.64 -11.24
C SER A 86 14.13 -20.69 -11.74
N PRO A 87 13.53 -19.86 -10.87
CA PRO A 87 12.49 -18.89 -11.25
C PRO A 87 13.07 -17.66 -11.97
N ASP A 88 14.37 -17.41 -11.85
CA ASP A 88 15.00 -16.18 -12.33
C ASP A 88 15.22 -16.14 -13.84
N LYS A 89 14.69 -15.10 -14.50
CA LYS A 89 14.93 -14.77 -15.92
C LYS A 89 16.42 -14.77 -16.33
N PRO A 90 17.37 -14.18 -15.56
CA PRO A 90 18.79 -14.22 -15.92
C PRO A 90 19.39 -15.63 -15.90
N ARG A 91 19.04 -16.47 -14.93
CA ARG A 91 19.52 -17.88 -14.82
C ARG A 91 19.03 -18.72 -16.00
N ARG A 92 17.75 -18.57 -16.39
CA ARG A 92 17.19 -19.26 -17.57
C ARG A 92 17.88 -18.87 -18.87
N LYS A 93 18.22 -17.58 -19.04
CA LYS A 93 18.94 -17.10 -20.23
C LYS A 93 20.36 -17.64 -20.30
N ALA A 94 21.05 -17.70 -19.16
CA ALA A 94 22.39 -18.27 -19.06
C ALA A 94 22.41 -19.78 -19.32
N MET A 95 21.42 -20.51 -18.80
CA MET A 95 21.26 -21.95 -19.08
C MET A 95 21.02 -22.23 -20.57
N LYS A 96 20.12 -21.48 -21.22
CA LYS A 96 19.90 -21.59 -22.68
C LYS A 96 21.19 -21.30 -23.47
N ARG A 97 21.96 -20.29 -23.05
CA ARG A 97 23.26 -19.98 -23.66
C ARG A 97 24.27 -21.11 -23.47
N ALA A 98 24.37 -21.67 -22.26
CA ALA A 98 25.27 -22.78 -21.95
C ALA A 98 24.97 -24.03 -22.78
N LEU A 99 23.70 -24.43 -22.87
CA LEU A 99 23.25 -25.56 -23.70
C LEU A 99 23.47 -25.29 -25.20
N HIS A 100 23.25 -24.05 -25.64
CA HIS A 100 23.53 -23.66 -27.02
C HIS A 100 25.03 -23.73 -27.34
N THR A 101 25.90 -23.27 -26.43
CA THR A 101 27.35 -23.36 -26.58
C THR A 101 27.81 -24.81 -26.70
N LEU A 102 27.30 -25.72 -25.87
CA LEU A 102 27.59 -27.16 -25.97
C LEU A 102 27.15 -27.74 -27.33
N ARG A 103 25.97 -27.38 -27.80
CA ARG A 103 25.46 -27.78 -29.12
C ARG A 103 26.34 -27.27 -30.26
N THR A 104 26.79 -26.01 -30.20
CA THR A 104 27.70 -25.45 -31.22
C THR A 104 29.09 -26.11 -31.22
N ARG A 105 29.46 -26.75 -30.11
CA ARG A 105 30.72 -27.49 -29.95
C ARG A 105 30.59 -28.98 -30.27
N GLY A 106 29.47 -29.42 -30.82
CA GLY A 106 29.26 -30.80 -31.28
C GLY A 106 28.80 -31.78 -30.20
N VAL A 107 28.45 -31.32 -29.00
CA VAL A 107 27.85 -32.19 -27.96
C VAL A 107 26.37 -32.41 -28.29
N PRO A 108 25.86 -33.66 -28.30
CA PRO A 108 24.44 -33.92 -28.50
C PRO A 108 23.65 -33.36 -27.32
N VAL A 109 22.77 -32.40 -27.60
CA VAL A 109 21.84 -31.83 -26.60
C VAL A 109 20.44 -32.32 -26.93
N PRO A 110 19.88 -33.24 -26.12
CA PRO A 110 18.50 -33.69 -26.25
C PRO A 110 17.52 -32.50 -26.26
N PRO A 111 16.54 -32.47 -27.19
CA PRO A 111 15.63 -31.34 -27.40
C PRO A 111 14.59 -31.13 -26.29
N ASP A 112 14.45 -32.11 -25.40
CA ASP A 112 13.67 -32.14 -24.16
C ASP A 112 14.38 -31.43 -22.99
N LEU A 113 15.72 -31.37 -23.01
CA LEU A 113 16.51 -30.63 -22.01
C LEU A 113 16.60 -29.13 -22.31
N ILE A 114 16.16 -28.71 -23.49
CA ILE A 114 15.99 -27.29 -23.82
C ILE A 114 14.59 -26.92 -23.34
N PRO A 115 14.43 -25.96 -22.40
CA PRO A 115 13.11 -25.50 -22.00
C PRO A 115 12.37 -24.98 -23.23
N ARG A 116 11.44 -25.79 -23.74
CA ARG A 116 10.51 -25.37 -24.77
C ARG A 116 9.61 -24.34 -24.09
N GLU A 117 9.47 -23.18 -24.72
CA GLU A 117 8.27 -22.39 -24.49
C GLU A 117 7.16 -23.28 -25.03
N GLU A 118 6.52 -24.05 -24.15
CA GLU A 118 5.18 -24.50 -24.45
C GLU A 118 4.43 -23.23 -24.86
N PRO A 119 3.79 -23.19 -26.05
CA PRO A 119 2.77 -22.21 -26.29
C PRO A 119 1.70 -22.55 -25.25
N GLY A 120 1.84 -21.94 -24.08
CA GLY A 120 0.79 -21.95 -23.09
C GLY A 120 -0.44 -21.54 -23.85
N LEU A 121 -1.46 -22.41 -23.85
CA LEU A 121 -2.84 -21.98 -24.00
C LEU A 121 -2.91 -20.60 -23.41
N LEU A 122 -3.12 -19.58 -24.24
CA LEU A 122 -3.04 -18.18 -23.87
C LEU A 122 -3.71 -18.04 -22.51
N ALA A 123 -2.91 -18.00 -21.45
CA ALA A 123 -3.37 -17.45 -20.21
C ALA A 123 -3.84 -16.07 -20.63
N PRO A 124 -5.10 -15.69 -20.33
CA PRO A 124 -5.62 -14.40 -20.74
C PRO A 124 -4.54 -13.37 -20.46
N ALA A 125 -4.16 -12.61 -21.49
CA ALA A 125 -3.09 -11.61 -21.39
C ALA A 125 -3.27 -10.90 -20.04
N PRO A 126 -2.22 -10.81 -19.20
CA PRO A 126 -2.38 -10.25 -17.86
C PRO A 126 -3.11 -8.93 -18.03
N THR A 127 -4.32 -8.86 -17.45
CA THR A 127 -5.18 -7.69 -17.46
C THR A 127 -4.28 -6.47 -17.27
N PRO A 128 -4.41 -5.40 -18.08
CA PRO A 128 -3.57 -4.22 -17.89
C PRO A 128 -3.57 -3.87 -16.41
N ALA A 129 -2.38 -3.88 -15.80
CA ALA A 129 -2.26 -3.83 -14.36
C ALA A 129 -2.72 -2.45 -13.87
N PHE A 130 -4.00 -2.36 -13.50
CA PHE A 130 -4.49 -1.24 -12.74
C PHE A 130 -3.79 -1.25 -11.39
N VAL A 131 -3.30 -0.10 -10.99
CA VAL A 131 -2.81 0.13 -9.64
C VAL A 131 -3.78 1.10 -8.99
N ALA A 132 -4.38 0.68 -7.88
CA ALA A 132 -5.33 1.49 -7.14
C ALA A 132 -4.72 1.94 -5.82
N HIS A 133 -4.70 3.24 -5.58
CA HIS A 133 -4.28 3.85 -4.33
C HIS A 133 -5.48 4.47 -3.62
N LEU A 134 -5.52 4.29 -2.30
CA LEU A 134 -6.58 4.77 -1.42
C LEU A 134 -5.96 5.66 -0.34
N SER A 135 -6.59 6.81 -0.08
CA SER A 135 -6.28 7.67 1.06
C SER A 135 -6.97 7.16 2.34
N PRO A 136 -6.61 7.65 3.53
CA PRO A 136 -7.47 7.49 4.70
C PRO A 136 -8.82 8.22 4.48
N VAL A 137 -9.77 7.95 5.37
CA VAL A 137 -11.05 8.67 5.45
C VAL A 137 -10.85 9.93 6.28
N PHE A 138 -11.35 11.07 5.80
CA PHE A 138 -11.28 12.37 6.48
C PHE A 138 -12.59 12.69 7.24
N THR A 139 -12.58 13.72 8.08
CA THR A 139 -13.63 14.07 9.06
C THR A 139 -15.04 14.09 8.48
N GLU A 140 -15.21 14.62 7.28
CA GLU A 140 -16.52 14.76 6.63
C GLU A 140 -16.91 13.53 5.79
N GLY A 141 -16.13 12.45 5.86
CA GLY A 141 -16.32 11.23 5.06
C GLY A 141 -15.68 11.29 3.68
N GLU A 142 -14.88 12.32 3.45
CA GLU A 142 -14.11 12.49 2.24
C GLU A 142 -13.02 11.41 2.16
N ARG A 143 -12.66 11.03 0.93
CA ARG A 143 -11.48 10.23 0.62
C ARG A 143 -11.09 10.43 -0.84
N TYR A 144 -9.87 10.06 -1.18
CA TYR A 144 -9.37 10.04 -2.53
C TYR A 144 -9.07 8.61 -2.98
N ILE A 145 -9.36 8.35 -4.25
CA ILE A 145 -8.96 7.16 -4.98
C ILE A 145 -8.15 7.59 -6.19
N ILE A 146 -7.00 6.95 -6.39
CA ILE A 146 -6.18 7.11 -7.59
C ILE A 146 -6.13 5.77 -8.31
N LEU A 147 -6.57 5.73 -9.56
CA LEU A 147 -6.43 4.59 -10.45
C LEU A 147 -5.40 4.91 -11.53
N GLU A 148 -4.29 4.18 -11.53
CA GLU A 148 -3.26 4.26 -12.56
C GLU A 148 -3.39 3.08 -13.54
N SER A 149 -3.34 3.36 -14.83
CA SER A 149 -3.31 2.35 -15.89
C SER A 149 -2.60 2.87 -17.13
N SER A 150 -2.47 2.05 -18.18
CA SER A 150 -1.87 2.51 -19.43
C SER A 150 -2.85 3.41 -20.21
N ARG A 151 -2.29 4.31 -21.05
CA ARG A 151 -3.07 5.21 -21.92
C ARG A 151 -3.97 4.47 -22.90
N GLU A 152 -3.57 3.26 -23.29
CA GLU A 152 -4.33 2.41 -24.21
C GLU A 152 -5.65 1.93 -23.58
N VAL A 153 -5.69 1.86 -22.25
CA VAL A 153 -6.80 1.27 -21.50
C VAL A 153 -7.77 2.36 -21.06
N LEU A 154 -7.29 3.34 -20.30
CA LEU A 154 -8.14 4.40 -19.74
C LEU A 154 -8.34 5.59 -20.67
N LYS A 155 -7.70 5.64 -21.85
CA LYS A 155 -7.52 6.87 -22.66
C LYS A 155 -6.77 8.00 -21.93
N GLY A 156 -6.35 7.74 -20.69
CA GLY A 156 -5.43 8.50 -19.86
C GLY A 156 -4.62 7.51 -19.02
N ASN A 157 -3.84 7.99 -18.07
CA ASN A 157 -3.01 7.10 -17.24
C ASN A 157 -3.07 7.37 -15.74
N PHE A 158 -3.87 8.36 -15.33
CA PHE A 158 -4.01 8.74 -13.93
C PHE A 158 -5.43 9.28 -13.71
N LEU A 159 -6.29 8.47 -13.10
CA LEU A 159 -7.64 8.86 -12.72
C LEU A 159 -7.64 9.19 -11.23
N LEU A 160 -7.86 10.47 -10.90
CA LEU A 160 -8.00 10.96 -9.54
C LEU A 160 -9.48 11.19 -9.25
N VAL A 161 -9.99 10.60 -8.18
CA VAL A 161 -11.40 10.76 -7.78
C VAL A 161 -11.48 11.09 -6.31
N ARG A 162 -12.25 12.12 -5.98
CA ARG A 162 -12.61 12.50 -4.60
C ARG A 162 -14.03 12.05 -4.32
N LEU A 163 -14.21 11.27 -3.25
CA LEU A 163 -15.49 10.68 -2.85
C LEU A 163 -15.89 11.17 -1.48
N ASN A 164 -17.19 11.27 -1.25
CA ASN A 164 -17.79 11.50 0.04
C ASN A 164 -18.82 10.40 0.34
N ASP A 165 -18.79 9.84 1.55
CA ASP A 165 -19.68 8.73 1.95
C ASP A 165 -21.17 9.10 2.11
N ARG A 166 -21.52 10.39 2.02
CA ARG A 166 -22.90 10.90 2.07
C ARG A 166 -23.37 11.52 0.77
N THR A 167 -22.47 12.20 0.05
CA THR A 167 -22.82 12.99 -1.15
C THR A 167 -22.27 12.39 -2.44
N GLY A 168 -21.52 11.29 -2.37
CA GLY A 168 -21.01 10.55 -3.52
C GLY A 168 -19.76 11.17 -4.14
N LEU A 169 -19.65 11.07 -5.47
CA LEU A 169 -18.58 11.67 -6.26
C LEU A 169 -18.56 13.21 -6.08
N ARG A 170 -17.41 13.74 -5.67
CA ARG A 170 -17.17 15.19 -5.54
C ARG A 170 -16.36 15.75 -6.70
N GLU A 171 -15.29 15.04 -7.06
CA GLU A 171 -14.38 15.40 -8.15
C GLU A 171 -13.95 14.11 -8.86
N CYS A 172 -13.78 14.17 -10.18
CA CYS A 172 -13.32 13.04 -11.00
C CYS A 172 -12.48 13.62 -12.13
N HIS A 173 -11.20 13.28 -12.21
CA HIS A 173 -10.30 13.82 -13.22
C HIS A 173 -9.47 12.71 -13.85
N LEU A 174 -9.66 12.52 -15.16
CA LEU A 174 -8.79 11.67 -15.96
C LEU A 174 -7.66 12.49 -16.57
N LEU A 175 -6.43 12.23 -16.12
CA LEU A 175 -5.25 12.96 -16.53
C LEU A 175 -4.34 12.10 -17.41
N ILE A 176 -3.59 12.81 -18.26
CA ILE A 176 -2.50 12.26 -19.06
C ILE A 176 -1.20 12.84 -18.54
N LEU A 177 -0.58 12.16 -17.59
CA LEU A 177 0.63 12.63 -16.91
C LEU A 177 1.87 11.89 -17.43
N SER A 178 2.99 12.60 -17.51
CA SER A 178 4.31 11.97 -17.64
C SER A 178 4.74 11.35 -16.30
N ARG A 179 5.81 10.55 -16.29
CA ARG A 179 6.36 9.99 -15.04
C ARG A 179 6.77 11.09 -14.06
N LYS A 180 7.33 12.21 -14.57
CA LYS A 180 7.74 13.35 -13.73
C LYS A 180 6.52 14.06 -13.12
N GLN A 181 5.50 14.35 -13.92
CA GLN A 181 4.28 14.99 -13.44
C GLN A 181 3.53 14.13 -12.41
N ARG A 182 3.49 12.81 -12.59
CA ARG A 182 2.94 11.91 -11.54
C ARG A 182 3.70 12.03 -10.23
N GLN A 183 5.03 12.08 -10.29
CA GLN A 183 5.85 12.24 -9.10
C GLN A 183 5.60 13.60 -8.42
N GLU A 184 5.44 14.68 -9.20
CA GLU A 184 5.11 16.01 -8.70
C GLU A 184 3.75 16.02 -7.98
N VAL A 185 2.71 15.40 -8.56
CA VAL A 185 1.39 15.23 -7.91
C VAL A 185 1.50 14.45 -6.60
N TRP A 186 2.25 13.34 -6.59
CA TRP A 186 2.49 12.58 -5.37
C TRP A 186 3.27 13.36 -4.30
N GLU A 187 4.16 14.27 -4.69
CA GLU A 187 4.88 15.14 -3.77
C GLU A 187 4.01 16.27 -3.22
N GLU A 188 3.09 16.80 -4.02
CA GLU A 188 2.09 17.78 -3.57
C GLU A 188 1.17 17.19 -2.50
N PHE A 189 0.62 15.98 -2.73
CA PHE A 189 -0.15 15.28 -1.71
C PHE A 189 0.62 15.10 -0.40
N ARG A 190 1.91 14.74 -0.47
CA ARG A 190 2.73 14.60 0.75
C ARG A 190 2.92 15.94 1.48
N LYS A 191 3.06 17.05 0.75
CA LYS A 191 3.18 18.40 1.36
C LYS A 191 1.90 18.82 2.05
N ASP A 192 0.76 18.46 1.47
CA ASP A 192 -0.57 18.77 2.02
C ASP A 192 -0.97 17.85 3.19
N GLY A 193 -0.05 17.02 3.69
CA GLY A 193 -0.30 16.09 4.79
C GLY A 193 -1.03 14.81 4.37
N LEU A 194 -1.28 14.62 3.06
CA LEU A 194 -1.81 13.41 2.47
C LEU A 194 -0.66 12.46 2.11
N GLY A 195 0.18 12.14 3.10
CA GLY A 195 1.36 11.29 2.91
C GLY A 195 1.05 9.78 2.92
N ASP A 196 0.01 9.40 3.65
CA ASP A 196 -0.34 8.00 3.87
C ASP A 196 -1.31 7.52 2.78
N TRP A 197 -0.79 6.73 1.84
CA TRP A 197 -1.57 6.07 0.80
C TRP A 197 -1.29 4.58 0.80
N VAL A 198 -2.32 3.79 0.57
CA VAL A 198 -2.21 2.33 0.49
C VAL A 198 -2.63 1.83 -0.88
N GLN A 199 -1.95 0.79 -1.37
CA GLN A 199 -2.40 0.08 -2.56
C GLN A 199 -3.50 -0.90 -2.18
N CYS A 200 -4.61 -0.90 -2.92
CA CYS A 200 -5.73 -1.81 -2.72
C CYS A 200 -6.06 -2.59 -4.01
N PRO A 201 -6.85 -3.67 -3.94
CA PRO A 201 -7.35 -4.34 -5.12
C PRO A 201 -8.15 -3.36 -6.00
N PRO A 202 -7.83 -3.22 -7.31
CA PRO A 202 -8.54 -2.29 -8.18
C PRO A 202 -10.05 -2.54 -8.28
N ALA A 203 -10.49 -3.81 -8.18
CA ALA A 203 -11.91 -4.15 -8.13
C ALA A 203 -12.62 -3.54 -6.90
N TYR A 204 -11.94 -3.48 -5.74
CA TYR A 204 -12.47 -2.83 -4.54
C TYR A 204 -12.57 -1.31 -4.72
N ALA A 205 -11.58 -0.69 -5.35
CA ALA A 205 -11.65 0.73 -5.70
C ALA A 205 -12.82 1.03 -6.66
N LEU A 206 -13.05 0.17 -7.67
CA LEU A 206 -14.22 0.29 -8.56
C LEU A 206 -15.53 0.20 -7.78
N ARG A 207 -15.64 -0.73 -6.83
CA ARG A 207 -16.83 -0.84 -5.96
C ARG A 207 -17.09 0.47 -5.21
N LEU A 208 -16.05 1.09 -4.62
CA LEU A 208 -16.20 2.38 -3.93
C LEU A 208 -16.65 3.50 -4.87
N LEU A 209 -16.14 3.52 -6.11
CA LEU A 209 -16.57 4.49 -7.13
C LEU A 209 -18.04 4.31 -7.51
N GLU A 210 -18.53 3.07 -7.62
CA GLU A 210 -19.93 2.77 -7.91
C GLU A 210 -20.85 3.07 -6.73
N GLU A 211 -20.43 2.75 -5.50
CA GLU A 211 -21.14 3.14 -4.26
C GLU A 211 -21.29 4.68 -4.20
N ALA A 212 -20.23 5.43 -4.55
CA ALA A 212 -20.29 6.88 -4.60
C ALA A 212 -21.16 7.41 -5.76
N LEU A 213 -21.08 6.80 -6.95
CA LEU A 213 -21.92 7.17 -8.10
C LEU A 213 -23.41 6.99 -7.79
N ALA A 214 -23.79 5.97 -7.01
CA ALA A 214 -25.17 5.74 -6.60
C ALA A 214 -25.71 6.86 -5.70
N LEU A 215 -24.84 7.55 -4.96
CA LEU A 215 -25.19 8.69 -4.12
C LEU A 215 -25.18 10.03 -4.89
N THR A 216 -24.51 10.11 -6.05
CA THR A 216 -24.36 11.36 -6.80
C THR A 216 -25.57 11.65 -7.69
N PRO A 217 -26.24 12.80 -7.51
CA PRO A 217 -27.36 13.22 -8.37
C PRO A 217 -26.99 13.34 -9.86
N PRO A 218 -27.96 13.15 -10.78
CA PRO A 218 -27.78 13.48 -12.20
C PRO A 218 -27.42 14.96 -12.41
N GLY A 219 -26.55 15.26 -13.38
CA GLY A 219 -26.14 16.62 -13.71
C GLY A 219 -24.95 17.16 -12.92
N GLU A 220 -24.46 16.43 -11.91
CA GLU A 220 -23.21 16.77 -11.22
C GLU A 220 -21.99 16.57 -12.14
N PRO A 221 -21.05 17.54 -12.24
CA PRO A 221 -19.90 17.43 -13.15
C PRO A 221 -19.07 16.17 -12.96
N ALA A 222 -18.78 15.80 -11.70
CA ALA A 222 -18.00 14.61 -11.38
C ALA A 222 -18.66 13.31 -11.85
N ARG A 223 -20.00 13.27 -11.86
CA ARG A 223 -20.77 12.14 -12.41
C ARG A 223 -20.62 12.07 -13.92
N GLU A 224 -20.82 13.19 -14.61
CA GLU A 224 -20.72 13.25 -16.07
C GLU A 224 -19.31 12.93 -16.57
N GLU A 225 -18.27 13.28 -15.80
CA GLU A 225 -16.88 12.91 -16.08
C GLU A 225 -16.59 11.42 -15.82
N PHE A 226 -17.25 10.81 -14.82
CA PHE A 226 -17.07 9.39 -14.49
C PHE A 226 -17.83 8.43 -15.42
N LEU A 227 -19.04 8.78 -15.85
CA LEU A 227 -19.91 7.89 -16.63
C LEU A 227 -19.25 7.31 -17.90
N PRO A 228 -18.49 8.08 -18.71
CA PRO A 228 -17.78 7.54 -19.88
C PRO A 228 -16.69 6.52 -19.54
N LEU A 229 -16.13 6.58 -18.32
CA LEU A 229 -15.07 5.69 -17.86
C LEU A 229 -15.61 4.38 -17.30
N ARG A 230 -16.87 4.38 -16.86
CA ARG A 230 -17.53 3.26 -16.20
C ARG A 230 -17.43 1.95 -16.98
N GLU A 231 -17.82 1.95 -18.25
CA GLU A 231 -17.79 0.76 -19.11
C GLU A 231 -16.35 0.26 -19.37
N ILE A 232 -15.39 1.18 -19.42
CA ILE A 232 -13.96 0.83 -19.55
C ILE A 232 -13.49 0.13 -18.28
N LEU A 233 -13.80 0.69 -17.12
CA LEU A 233 -13.43 0.13 -15.82
C LEU A 233 -14.06 -1.25 -15.62
N TRP A 234 -15.34 -1.42 -15.93
CA TRP A 234 -16.04 -2.71 -15.81
C TRP A 234 -15.43 -3.79 -16.69
N ARG A 235 -15.06 -3.45 -17.93
CA ARG A 235 -14.44 -4.40 -18.85
C ARG A 235 -13.12 -4.96 -18.32
N HIS A 236 -12.35 -4.15 -17.61
CA HIS A 236 -11.01 -4.53 -17.16
C HIS A 236 -10.95 -4.97 -15.69
N LEU A 237 -11.82 -4.44 -14.83
CA LEU A 237 -11.81 -4.70 -13.39
C LEU A 237 -12.92 -5.65 -12.93
N GLY A 238 -13.83 -6.03 -13.82
CA GLY A 238 -15.00 -6.84 -13.51
C GLY A 238 -16.19 -6.00 -13.06
N ARG A 239 -17.28 -6.68 -12.68
CA ARG A 239 -18.48 -6.02 -12.15
C ARG A 239 -18.25 -5.61 -10.68
N PRO A 240 -18.81 -4.46 -10.23
CA PRO A 240 -18.67 -4.04 -8.84
C PRO A 240 -19.29 -5.02 -7.85
N ASP A 241 -20.33 -5.76 -8.24
CA ASP A 241 -21.00 -6.75 -7.39
C ASP A 241 -20.13 -8.00 -7.13
N GLU A 242 -19.20 -8.28 -8.04
CA GLU A 242 -18.23 -9.38 -7.93
C GLU A 242 -16.99 -8.96 -7.11
N ALA A 243 -16.81 -7.65 -6.89
CA ALA A 243 -15.69 -7.13 -6.15
C ALA A 243 -15.79 -7.53 -4.66
N PRO A 244 -14.64 -7.83 -4.02
CA PRO A 244 -14.63 -8.28 -2.63
C PRO A 244 -15.25 -7.21 -1.72
N THR A 245 -16.09 -7.65 -0.79
CA THR A 245 -16.65 -6.78 0.25
C THR A 245 -15.54 -6.34 1.20
N LEU A 246 -15.71 -5.17 1.82
CA LEU A 246 -14.78 -4.67 2.83
C LEU A 246 -14.55 -5.70 3.96
N GLU A 247 -15.62 -6.37 4.40
CA GLU A 247 -15.55 -7.42 5.42
C GLU A 247 -14.71 -8.63 4.96
N SER A 248 -14.76 -8.99 3.67
CA SER A 248 -13.98 -10.10 3.10
C SER A 248 -12.50 -9.77 2.90
N LEU A 249 -12.17 -8.49 2.73
CA LEU A 249 -10.80 -8.00 2.55
C LEU A 249 -10.02 -7.91 3.86
N LEU A 250 -10.73 -7.86 4.98
CA LEU A 250 -10.12 -7.91 6.30
C LEU A 250 -9.80 -9.36 6.69
N PRO A 251 -8.63 -9.60 7.31
CA PRO A 251 -8.28 -10.94 7.74
C PRO A 251 -9.33 -11.47 8.72
N LEU A 252 -9.79 -12.69 8.50
CA LEU A 252 -10.62 -13.39 9.49
C LEU A 252 -9.75 -13.69 10.72
N SER A 253 -10.19 -13.26 11.89
CA SER A 253 -9.56 -13.75 13.12
C SER A 253 -10.08 -15.16 13.39
N PRO A 254 -9.19 -16.16 13.49
CA PRO A 254 -9.59 -17.54 13.79
C PRO A 254 -10.08 -17.71 15.24
N PHE A 255 -9.86 -16.72 16.10
CA PHE A 255 -10.29 -16.73 17.50
C PHE A 255 -11.29 -15.61 17.78
N LYS A 256 -12.17 -15.83 18.77
CA LYS A 256 -12.99 -14.77 19.35
C LYS A 256 -12.05 -13.72 19.92
N GLU A 257 -11.85 -12.63 19.19
CA GLU A 257 -10.94 -11.56 19.57
C GLU A 257 -11.33 -11.04 20.96
N SER A 258 -10.37 -11.00 21.89
CA SER A 258 -10.57 -10.35 23.17
C SER A 258 -10.89 -8.87 22.94
N PRO A 259 -11.77 -8.26 23.75
CA PRO A 259 -12.01 -6.82 23.66
C PRO A 259 -10.69 -6.08 23.89
N PRO A 260 -10.41 -5.01 23.13
CA PRO A 260 -9.18 -4.26 23.27
C PRO A 260 -9.10 -3.61 24.65
N SER A 261 -7.89 -3.52 25.20
CA SER A 261 -7.70 -2.86 26.47
C SER A 261 -7.90 -1.33 26.33
N PRO A 262 -8.25 -0.61 27.40
CA PRO A 262 -8.37 0.85 27.34
C PRO A 262 -7.08 1.55 26.87
N GLU A 263 -5.91 0.98 27.17
CA GLU A 263 -4.62 1.50 26.70
C GLU A 263 -4.43 1.30 25.20
N GLU A 264 -4.85 0.15 24.66
CA GLU A 264 -4.82 -0.10 23.22
C GLU A 264 -5.71 0.89 22.49
N VAL A 265 -6.94 1.11 22.98
CA VAL A 265 -7.88 2.08 22.40
C VAL A 265 -7.25 3.48 22.38
N ARG A 266 -6.69 3.95 23.50
CA ARG A 266 -6.02 5.26 23.59
C ARG A 266 -4.87 5.39 22.60
N ARG A 267 -4.01 4.37 22.51
CA ARG A 267 -2.87 4.35 21.58
C ARG A 267 -3.35 4.42 20.14
N VAL A 268 -4.35 3.61 19.77
CA VAL A 268 -4.90 3.59 18.41
C VAL A 268 -5.55 4.93 18.08
N ALA A 269 -6.39 5.49 18.96
CA ALA A 269 -7.04 6.78 18.76
C ALA A 269 -6.06 7.95 18.54
N ALA A 270 -4.81 7.83 19.01
CA ALA A 270 -3.75 8.81 18.78
C ALA A 270 -2.97 8.64 17.46
N SER A 271 -3.29 7.63 16.66
CA SER A 271 -2.58 7.32 15.40
C SER A 271 -2.80 8.42 14.36
N GLN A 272 -1.74 8.77 13.62
CA GLN A 272 -1.75 9.85 12.62
C GLN A 272 -2.93 9.79 11.61
N PRO A 273 -3.23 8.65 10.95
CA PRO A 273 -4.35 8.58 10.01
C PRO A 273 -5.73 8.80 10.65
N LEU A 274 -5.87 8.60 11.97
CA LEU A 274 -7.13 8.83 12.69
C LEU A 274 -7.30 10.28 13.13
N LEU A 275 -6.23 11.08 13.14
CA LEU A 275 -6.33 12.52 13.38
C LEU A 275 -7.17 13.20 12.30
N ALA A 276 -7.14 12.65 11.08
CA ALA A 276 -7.96 13.06 9.96
C ALA A 276 -9.47 12.85 10.19
N LEU A 277 -9.90 12.06 11.18
CA LEU A 277 -11.31 11.86 11.51
C LEU A 277 -11.82 12.79 12.61
N LEU A 278 -10.95 13.56 13.26
CA LEU A 278 -11.34 14.37 14.41
C LEU A 278 -12.28 15.51 13.99
N PRO A 279 -13.21 15.94 14.87
CA PRO A 279 -14.09 17.08 14.60
C PRO A 279 -13.31 18.35 14.26
N ARG A 280 -13.95 19.27 13.54
CA ARG A 280 -13.32 20.54 13.15
C ARG A 280 -13.05 21.37 14.40
N LEU A 281 -11.97 22.15 14.38
CA LEU A 281 -11.54 22.94 15.53
C LEU A 281 -12.64 23.87 16.06
N ALA A 282 -13.39 24.53 15.17
CA ALA A 282 -14.49 25.42 15.55
C ALA A 282 -15.64 24.69 16.30
N ASP A 283 -15.83 23.39 16.04
CA ASP A 283 -16.85 22.60 16.72
C ASP A 283 -16.39 22.18 18.15
N LEU A 284 -15.09 22.31 18.46
CA LEU A 284 -14.51 21.95 19.76
C LEU A 284 -14.59 23.08 20.79
N ASP A 285 -14.59 24.35 20.36
CA ASP A 285 -14.52 25.53 21.25
C ASP A 285 -15.57 25.53 22.38
N PRO A 286 -16.87 25.24 22.13
CA PRO A 286 -17.88 25.24 23.20
C PRO A 286 -17.62 24.21 24.29
N TRP A 287 -16.88 23.15 23.98
CA TRP A 287 -16.53 22.08 24.93
C TRP A 287 -15.25 22.41 25.70
N LEU A 288 -14.30 23.09 25.06
CA LEU A 288 -13.11 23.62 25.73
C LEU A 288 -13.51 24.64 26.79
N ASP A 289 -14.43 25.54 26.49
CA ASP A 289 -14.91 26.54 27.46
C ASP A 289 -15.58 25.89 28.68
N LYS A 290 -16.37 24.83 28.48
CA LYS A 290 -16.95 24.04 29.59
C LYS A 290 -15.89 23.36 30.45
N LEU A 291 -14.85 22.80 29.83
CA LEU A 291 -13.74 22.18 30.56
C LEU A 291 -12.94 23.22 31.36
N GLU A 292 -12.77 24.41 30.80
CA GLU A 292 -12.11 25.55 31.46
C GLU A 292 -12.93 26.09 32.64
N GLU A 293 -14.24 26.17 32.51
CA GLU A 293 -15.16 26.51 33.60
C GLU A 293 -15.04 25.52 34.77
N ILE A 294 -14.94 24.21 34.48
CA ILE A 294 -14.75 23.19 35.53
C ILE A 294 -13.42 23.38 36.25
N GLN A 295 -12.33 23.69 35.52
CA GLN A 295 -11.01 23.91 36.11
C GLN A 295 -10.93 25.21 36.92
N ARG A 296 -11.63 26.26 36.49
CA ARG A 296 -11.64 27.59 37.15
C ARG A 296 -12.80 27.78 38.12
N SER A 297 -13.61 26.76 38.34
CA SER A 297 -14.81 26.84 39.18
C SER A 297 -14.45 27.33 40.59
N PRO A 298 -15.04 28.44 41.07
CA PRO A 298 -14.79 28.96 42.42
C PRO A 298 -15.40 28.08 43.52
N LEU A 299 -16.24 27.10 43.15
CA LEU A 299 -16.78 26.12 44.08
C LEU A 299 -15.68 25.14 44.51
N ILE A 300 -15.52 24.94 45.82
CA ILE A 300 -14.65 23.91 46.39
C ILE A 300 -15.25 22.53 46.08
N LEU A 301 -14.86 21.97 44.94
CA LEU A 301 -15.22 20.61 44.53
C LEU A 301 -14.13 19.64 44.95
N THR A 302 -14.51 18.44 45.38
CA THR A 302 -13.54 17.35 45.54
C THR A 302 -12.99 16.94 44.17
N GLU A 303 -11.77 16.40 44.13
CA GLU A 303 -11.16 15.91 42.87
C GLU A 303 -12.07 14.92 42.14
N HIS A 304 -12.75 14.05 42.89
CA HIS A 304 -13.71 13.10 42.36
C HIS A 304 -14.91 13.78 41.68
N GLN A 305 -15.46 14.85 42.28
CA GLN A 305 -16.56 15.62 41.68
C GLN A 305 -16.12 16.35 40.40
N GLN A 306 -14.89 16.86 40.37
CA GLN A 306 -14.33 17.48 39.16
C GLN A 306 -14.17 16.45 38.04
N GLN A 307 -13.61 15.27 38.33
CA GLN A 307 -13.45 14.18 37.36
C GLN A 307 -14.79 13.69 36.81
N GLN A 308 -15.82 13.58 37.65
CA GLN A 308 -17.17 13.23 37.22
C GLN A 308 -17.75 14.28 36.27
N ARG A 309 -17.60 15.57 36.56
CA ARG A 309 -18.05 16.66 35.68
C ARG A 309 -17.31 16.64 34.34
N GLN A 310 -15.99 16.48 34.35
CA GLN A 310 -15.19 16.38 33.12
C GLN A 310 -15.63 15.17 32.28
N THR A 311 -15.86 14.03 32.92
CA THR A 311 -16.37 12.82 32.24
C THR A 311 -17.73 13.09 31.60
N GLY A 312 -18.63 13.79 32.28
CA GLY A 312 -19.92 14.21 31.72
C GLY A 312 -19.77 15.12 30.49
N VAL A 313 -18.82 16.05 30.51
CA VAL A 313 -18.52 16.90 29.34
C VAL A 313 -18.01 16.07 28.16
N PHE A 314 -17.12 15.10 28.39
CA PHE A 314 -16.62 14.24 27.32
C PHE A 314 -17.72 13.37 26.70
N ILE A 315 -18.62 12.81 27.52
CA ILE A 315 -19.75 12.01 27.02
C ILE A 315 -20.69 12.89 26.19
N ALA A 316 -21.06 14.07 26.69
CA ALA A 316 -21.93 14.99 25.97
C ALA A 316 -21.30 15.48 24.66
N ALA A 317 -19.99 15.72 24.64
CA ALA A 317 -19.24 16.08 23.43
C ALA A 317 -19.23 14.93 22.42
N ALA A 318 -18.97 13.70 22.87
CA ALA A 318 -18.98 12.52 22.01
C ALA A 318 -20.37 12.29 21.37
N GLN A 319 -21.45 12.48 22.13
CA GLN A 319 -22.81 12.40 21.61
C GLN A 319 -23.14 13.50 20.59
N ALA A 320 -22.60 14.70 20.79
CA ALA A 320 -22.80 15.81 19.85
C ALA A 320 -22.02 15.61 18.54
N PHE A 321 -20.76 15.13 18.60
CA PHE A 321 -19.96 14.88 17.41
C PHE A 321 -20.38 13.62 16.65
N TYR A 322 -20.83 12.61 17.40
CA TYR A 322 -21.14 11.29 16.89
C TYR A 322 -22.56 10.88 17.29
N PRO A 323 -23.60 11.57 16.81
CA PRO A 323 -24.96 11.33 17.26
C PRO A 323 -25.44 9.91 16.88
N PRO A 324 -26.37 9.31 17.64
CA PRO A 324 -26.80 7.92 17.46
C PRO A 324 -27.25 7.56 16.04
N GLU A 325 -27.84 8.51 15.32
CA GLU A 325 -28.33 8.34 13.95
C GLU A 325 -27.19 8.14 12.94
N THR A 326 -25.97 8.51 13.31
CA THR A 326 -24.77 8.40 12.45
C THR A 326 -23.90 7.18 12.78
N ARG A 327 -24.33 6.31 13.70
CA ARG A 327 -23.49 5.21 14.20
C ARG A 327 -23.19 4.15 13.14
N SER A 328 -24.14 3.88 12.25
CA SER A 328 -23.91 3.01 11.08
C SER A 328 -22.84 3.57 10.14
N LEU A 329 -22.84 4.90 9.93
CA LEU A 329 -21.84 5.60 9.13
C LEU A 329 -20.45 5.52 9.79
N TRP A 330 -20.36 5.82 11.09
CA TRP A 330 -19.11 5.71 11.84
C TRP A 330 -18.58 4.29 11.91
N ALA A 331 -19.45 3.30 12.04
CA ALA A 331 -19.04 1.90 11.95
C ALA A 331 -18.43 1.58 10.58
N ARG A 332 -19.00 2.09 9.49
CA ARG A 332 -18.42 1.92 8.15
C ARG A 332 -17.06 2.62 8.05
N ARG A 333 -16.93 3.87 8.49
CA ARG A 333 -15.66 4.62 8.49
C ARG A 333 -14.57 3.90 9.28
N PHE A 334 -14.89 3.38 10.46
CA PHE A 334 -13.94 2.61 11.26
C PHE A 334 -13.54 1.30 10.60
N LEU A 335 -14.47 0.62 9.93
CA LEU A 335 -14.13 -0.60 9.19
C LEU A 335 -13.22 -0.32 7.99
N GLU A 336 -13.43 0.80 7.30
CA GLU A 336 -12.57 1.22 6.17
C GLU A 336 -11.20 1.64 6.66
N MET A 337 -11.12 2.36 7.78
CA MET A 337 -9.86 2.69 8.42
C MET A 337 -9.17 1.43 8.94
N ALA A 338 -9.90 0.45 9.46
CA ALA A 338 -9.32 -0.85 9.83
C ALA A 338 -8.64 -1.50 8.62
N TYR A 339 -9.31 -1.50 7.47
CA TYR A 339 -8.73 -2.02 6.23
C TYR A 339 -7.52 -1.21 5.75
N PHE A 340 -7.58 0.12 5.86
CA PHE A 340 -6.44 0.99 5.56
C PHE A 340 -5.23 0.66 6.46
N PHE A 341 -5.43 0.48 7.77
CA PHE A 341 -4.38 0.05 8.69
C PHE A 341 -3.86 -1.36 8.39
N HIS A 342 -4.74 -2.28 8.01
CA HIS A 342 -4.35 -3.62 7.57
C HIS A 342 -3.39 -3.56 6.37
N LEU A 343 -3.70 -2.75 5.35
CA LEU A 343 -2.84 -2.58 4.18
C LEU A 343 -1.49 -1.91 4.51
N MET A 344 -1.42 -1.09 5.57
CA MET A 344 -0.16 -0.56 6.09
C MET A 344 0.63 -1.56 6.95
N GLY A 345 0.14 -2.78 7.18
CA GLY A 345 0.75 -3.76 8.06
C GLY A 345 0.56 -3.47 9.56
N LYS A 346 -0.38 -2.59 9.91
CA LYS A 346 -0.70 -2.17 11.28
C LYS A 346 -1.88 -2.99 11.82
N SER A 347 -1.60 -4.25 12.12
CA SER A 347 -2.61 -5.25 12.50
C SER A 347 -3.35 -4.92 13.80
N GLU A 348 -2.67 -4.32 14.78
CA GLU A 348 -3.30 -3.94 16.06
C GLU A 348 -4.32 -2.82 15.88
N GLU A 349 -3.96 -1.75 15.17
CA GLU A 349 -4.85 -0.64 14.83
C GLU A 349 -6.05 -1.14 14.03
N SER A 350 -5.80 -2.01 13.04
CA SER A 350 -6.86 -2.68 12.27
C SER A 350 -7.82 -3.45 13.16
N ARG A 351 -7.30 -4.27 14.10
CA ARG A 351 -8.11 -5.06 15.02
C ARG A 351 -8.98 -4.19 15.92
N VAL A 352 -8.39 -3.17 16.56
CA VAL A 352 -9.13 -2.26 17.46
C VAL A 352 -10.25 -1.52 16.71
N LEU A 353 -9.98 -1.00 15.52
CA LEU A 353 -10.98 -0.29 14.72
C LEU A 353 -12.08 -1.22 14.20
N ARG A 354 -11.74 -2.44 13.79
CA ARG A 354 -12.72 -3.46 13.42
C ARG A 354 -13.65 -3.76 14.60
N ARG A 355 -13.10 -3.90 15.81
CA ARG A 355 -13.90 -4.12 17.02
C ARG A 355 -14.79 -2.91 17.32
N ALA A 356 -14.25 -1.70 17.26
CA ALA A 356 -15.04 -0.47 17.44
C ALA A 356 -16.19 -0.37 16.42
N ALA A 357 -15.96 -0.74 15.17
CA ALA A 357 -16.99 -0.81 14.14
C ALA A 357 -18.09 -1.83 14.47
N GLN A 358 -17.72 -3.02 14.98
CA GLN A 358 -18.67 -4.04 15.43
C GLN A 358 -19.51 -3.55 16.61
N ASP A 359 -18.88 -2.95 17.62
CA ASP A 359 -19.55 -2.40 18.81
C ASP A 359 -20.55 -1.29 18.43
N LEU A 360 -20.23 -0.48 17.42
CA LEU A 360 -21.16 0.52 16.89
C LEU A 360 -22.34 -0.08 16.11
N ARG A 361 -22.13 -1.22 15.42
CA ARG A 361 -23.20 -1.93 14.69
C ARG A 361 -24.13 -2.71 15.61
N SER A 362 -23.62 -3.30 16.68
CA SER A 362 -24.44 -4.05 17.64
C SER A 362 -25.40 -3.15 18.42
N GLY A 363 -25.09 -1.84 18.51
CA GLY A 363 -25.94 -0.89 19.20
C GLY A 363 -25.95 -1.09 20.72
N ASP A 364 -24.93 -1.75 21.27
CA ASP A 364 -24.82 -2.09 22.68
C ASP A 364 -24.64 -0.88 23.61
N THR A 365 -24.81 0.36 23.13
CA THR A 365 -24.89 1.57 23.96
C THR A 365 -26.28 1.68 24.57
N THR A 366 -26.43 1.08 25.76
CA THR A 366 -27.59 1.28 26.64
C THR A 366 -27.20 2.26 27.75
N SER A 367 -28.18 2.78 28.49
CA SER A 367 -27.93 3.61 29.68
C SER A 367 -27.04 2.94 30.73
N LEU A 368 -26.86 1.62 30.66
CA LEU A 368 -26.02 0.81 31.57
C LEU A 368 -24.58 0.62 31.08
N THR A 369 -24.35 0.61 29.77
CA THR A 369 -23.03 0.38 29.16
C THR A 369 -22.30 1.67 28.80
N GLY A 370 -23.02 2.79 28.72
CA GLY A 370 -22.44 4.11 28.45
C GLY A 370 -22.13 4.34 26.97
N GLU A 371 -21.36 5.39 26.69
CA GLU A 371 -20.94 5.75 25.34
C GLU A 371 -19.86 4.79 24.80
N ASN A 372 -19.77 4.62 23.48
CA ASN A 372 -18.74 3.83 22.83
C ASN A 372 -17.35 4.35 23.21
N TRP A 373 -16.52 3.46 23.74
CA TRP A 373 -15.19 3.81 24.28
C TRP A 373 -14.27 4.43 23.23
N PHE A 374 -14.33 3.95 21.98
CA PHE A 374 -13.47 4.47 20.92
C PHE A 374 -13.87 5.89 20.53
N LEU A 375 -15.18 6.18 20.40
CA LEU A 375 -15.68 7.54 20.15
C LEU A 375 -15.34 8.50 21.29
N LEU A 376 -15.41 8.02 22.53
CA LEU A 376 -15.03 8.80 23.70
C LEU A 376 -13.53 9.14 23.67
N GLU A 377 -12.67 8.20 23.31
CA GLU A 377 -11.23 8.44 23.18
C GLU A 377 -10.88 9.35 22.00
N LEU A 378 -11.55 9.24 20.85
CA LEU A 378 -11.40 10.22 19.76
C LEU A 378 -11.79 11.63 20.23
N THR A 379 -12.88 11.75 21.00
CA THR A 379 -13.33 13.03 21.56
C THR A 379 -12.31 13.61 22.53
N ARG A 380 -11.80 12.79 23.46
CA ARG A 380 -10.74 13.19 24.40
C ARG A 380 -9.49 13.65 23.65
N ARG A 381 -9.10 12.91 22.60
CA ARG A 381 -7.94 13.25 21.77
C ARG A 381 -8.13 14.59 21.04
N ALA A 382 -9.29 14.81 20.43
CA ALA A 382 -9.61 16.07 19.76
C ALA A 382 -9.53 17.26 20.72
N LEU A 383 -10.18 17.15 21.89
CA LEU A 383 -10.17 18.21 22.89
C LEU A 383 -8.79 18.45 23.47
N SER A 384 -8.00 17.39 23.73
CA SER A 384 -6.61 17.53 24.20
C SER A 384 -5.75 18.30 23.20
N LEU A 385 -5.82 17.95 21.91
CA LEU A 385 -5.06 18.63 20.87
C LEU A 385 -5.51 20.09 20.70
N ALA A 386 -6.82 20.35 20.72
CA ALA A 386 -7.34 21.70 20.62
C ALA A 386 -6.96 22.56 21.83
N TRP A 387 -6.94 21.97 23.03
CA TRP A 387 -6.48 22.63 24.25
C TRP A 387 -4.99 23.00 24.19
N GLU A 388 -4.14 22.09 23.69
CA GLU A 388 -2.71 22.35 23.46
C GLU A 388 -2.51 23.48 22.45
N LEU A 389 -3.27 23.49 21.35
CA LEU A 389 -3.24 24.56 20.34
C LEU A 389 -3.68 25.91 20.90
N ARG A 390 -4.74 25.94 21.72
CA ARG A 390 -5.22 27.17 22.40
C ARG A 390 -4.14 27.76 23.30
N LYS A 391 -3.53 26.92 24.14
CA LYS A 391 -2.40 27.32 25.01
C LYS A 391 -1.19 27.83 24.22
N GLY A 392 -0.85 27.18 23.11
CA GLY A 392 0.22 27.63 22.23
C GLY A 392 -0.02 29.03 21.65
N ARG A 393 -1.24 29.29 21.17
CA ARG A 393 -1.64 30.62 20.67
C ARG A 393 -1.63 31.69 21.75
N GLU A 394 -2.09 31.36 22.96
CA GLU A 394 -2.06 32.27 24.12
C GLU A 394 -0.64 32.61 24.59
N LEU A 395 0.34 31.73 24.34
CA LEU A 395 1.77 31.99 24.62
C LEU A 395 2.47 32.78 23.49
N GLU A 396 1.95 32.75 22.27
CA GLU A 396 2.45 33.57 21.14
C GLU A 396 1.83 34.98 21.08
N ALA A 397 0.58 35.12 21.55
CA ALA A 397 -0.16 36.38 21.63
C ALA A 397 0.47 37.49 22.51
N PRO A 398 1.27 37.24 23.58
CA PRO A 398 1.94 38.31 24.33
C PRO A 398 3.17 38.86 23.60
N SER A 399 3.64 38.20 22.53
CA SER A 399 4.92 38.51 21.85
C SER A 399 4.74 39.35 20.58
N SER A 400 3.51 39.51 20.09
CA SER A 400 3.20 40.05 18.75
C SER A 400 2.62 41.47 18.77
N LEU A 401 2.93 42.26 19.82
CA LEU A 401 2.65 43.71 19.85
C LEU A 401 3.72 44.59 19.18
N LEU A 402 4.65 44.01 18.41
CA LEU A 402 5.55 44.78 17.55
C LEU A 402 5.68 44.14 16.17
N LEU A 403 5.26 44.91 15.16
CA LEU A 403 5.39 44.77 13.70
C LEU A 403 4.13 44.30 12.96
N ALA A 404 3.32 45.30 12.57
CA ALA A 404 2.50 45.18 11.37
C ALA A 404 3.43 45.11 10.13
N PRO A 405 3.27 44.13 9.22
CA PRO A 405 3.83 44.23 7.88
C PRO A 405 2.87 44.98 6.95
N PRO A 406 3.41 45.67 5.92
CA PRO A 406 2.64 46.56 5.07
C PRO A 406 1.70 45.83 4.11
N SER A 407 0.59 46.49 3.84
CA SER A 407 -0.43 46.21 2.83
C SER A 407 0.15 46.19 1.41
N THR A 408 0.00 45.09 0.67
CA THR A 408 -0.09 45.12 -0.81
C THR A 408 -0.81 43.85 -1.34
N PRO A 409 -1.73 43.97 -2.32
CA PRO A 409 -2.62 42.88 -2.72
C PRO A 409 -2.04 42.03 -3.87
N LEU A 410 -2.35 40.73 -3.87
CA LEU A 410 -2.10 39.83 -5.00
C LEU A 410 -3.30 39.85 -5.96
N ILE A 411 -3.18 40.64 -7.03
CA ILE A 411 -3.85 40.38 -8.32
C ILE A 411 -2.77 40.42 -9.38
N ILE A 412 -2.48 39.29 -10.04
CA ILE A 412 -2.24 39.09 -11.50
C ILE A 412 -2.39 37.56 -11.69
N GLY A 413 -3.27 36.96 -12.51
CA GLY A 413 -3.94 37.46 -13.70
C GLY A 413 -3.17 37.11 -14.97
N ARG A 414 -3.09 35.82 -15.35
CA ARG A 414 -3.19 35.34 -16.74
C ARG A 414 -3.20 33.82 -16.84
#